data_AF-A0A2N2DMK1-F1
#
_entry.id   AF-A0A2N2DMK1-F1
#
_cell.length_a   1.000
_cell.length_b   1.000
_cell.length_c   1.000
_cell.angle_alpha   90.00
_cell.angle_beta   90.00
_cell.angle_gamma   90.00
#
_symmetry.space_group_name_H-M   'P 1'
#
loop_
_entity.id
_entity.type
_entity.pdbx_description
1 polymer ?
#
loop_
_entity_poly.entity_id
_entity_poly.type
_entity_poly.pdbx_seq_one_letter_code
_entity_poly.pdbx_strand_id
1 'polypeptide(L)'
;MKEDISVIRDSMAALLPIYREGRGNLTKIIKSDGSEVLLNKNIKGVIKRLARLYLVDLSSIVGEYGKILGRTNLIPIPLTQNLILVPLKTIAPLLPGDSAYGYFSFTAIKEIKGCQDKENKSKVILRNGIKVGIISTQETVLKQLKNAEIVDKHYRIKHGMWFVDQTPFMNKPNKLGEEVTRKDLASIHLKLDQILTYLSHRSN
;
A
#
# COMPACT_ATOMS: atom_id res chain seq x y z
N MET A 1 -21.31 3.48 20.26
CA MET A 1 -20.06 2.75 20.59
C MET A 1 -18.95 3.32 19.70
N LYS A 2 -17.86 3.88 20.25
CA LYS A 2 -16.72 4.34 19.43
C LYS A 2 -15.91 3.09 19.07
N GLU A 3 -15.89 2.70 17.80
CA GLU A 3 -15.06 1.56 17.38
C GLU A 3 -13.57 1.89 17.57
N ASP A 4 -12.85 0.96 18.20
CA ASP A 4 -11.41 1.07 18.38
C ASP A 4 -10.69 0.59 17.11
N ILE A 5 -9.71 1.36 16.67
CA ILE A 5 -8.86 1.01 15.53
C ILE A 5 -8.16 -0.36 15.68
N SER A 6 -7.96 -0.83 16.91
CA SER A 6 -7.40 -2.16 17.19
C SER A 6 -8.25 -3.29 16.62
N VAL A 7 -9.58 -3.13 16.56
CA VAL A 7 -10.54 -4.12 16.08
C VAL A 7 -10.62 -4.15 14.55
N ILE A 8 -10.51 -2.98 13.92
CA ILE A 8 -10.74 -2.82 12.48
C ILE A 8 -9.46 -2.84 11.63
N ARG A 9 -8.28 -2.84 12.25
CA ARG A 9 -6.96 -2.69 11.59
C ARG A 9 -6.71 -3.67 10.44
N ASP A 10 -7.24 -4.88 10.51
CA ASP A 10 -6.98 -5.95 9.52
C ASP A 10 -7.96 -5.89 8.34
N SER A 11 -8.98 -5.03 8.41
CA SER A 11 -10.03 -4.88 7.41
C SER A 11 -10.00 -3.52 6.69
N MET A 12 -8.92 -2.74 6.83
CA MET A 12 -8.90 -1.36 6.31
C MET A 12 -8.59 -1.32 4.81
N ALA A 13 -9.46 -0.67 4.03
CA ALA A 13 -9.25 -0.39 2.62
C ALA A 13 -8.70 1.04 2.39
N ALA A 14 -9.20 2.03 3.14
CA ALA A 14 -8.70 3.40 3.07
C ALA A 14 -8.91 4.18 4.37
N LEU A 15 -8.04 5.16 4.60
CA LEU A 15 -8.07 6.15 5.68
C LEU A 15 -8.13 7.53 5.02
N LEU A 16 -9.20 8.28 5.27
CA LEU A 16 -9.43 9.57 4.62
C LEU A 16 -9.53 10.66 5.68
N PRO A 17 -8.78 11.76 5.56
CA PRO A 17 -9.00 12.94 6.38
C PRO A 17 -10.35 13.55 5.98
N ILE A 18 -11.17 13.89 6.97
CA ILE A 18 -12.43 14.61 6.77
C ILE A 18 -12.52 15.76 7.78
N TYR A 19 -13.14 16.86 7.37
CA TYR A 19 -13.53 17.92 8.29
C TYR A 19 -15.00 17.74 8.67
N ARG A 20 -15.29 17.92 9.95
CA ARG A 20 -16.67 18.01 10.43
C ARG A 20 -16.83 19.24 11.30
N GLU A 21 -17.83 20.06 11.00
CA GLU A 21 -18.16 21.24 11.80
C GLU A 21 -18.31 20.88 13.29
N GLY A 22 -17.73 21.70 14.15
CA GLY A 22 -17.73 21.50 15.60
C GLY A 22 -16.86 20.35 16.13
N ARG A 23 -16.25 19.52 15.26
CA ARG A 23 -15.37 18.40 15.68
C ARG A 23 -13.97 18.43 15.08
N GLY A 24 -13.69 19.37 14.18
CA GLY A 24 -12.37 19.57 13.59
C GLY A 24 -11.96 18.44 12.62
N ASN A 25 -10.68 18.07 12.65
CA ASN A 25 -10.07 17.09 11.76
C ASN A 25 -10.27 15.65 12.27
N LEU A 26 -11.07 14.88 11.55
CA LEU A 26 -11.40 13.48 11.84
C LEU A 26 -10.81 12.57 10.76
N THR A 27 -10.80 11.26 11.05
CA THR A 27 -10.42 10.25 10.06
C THR A 27 -11.61 9.34 9.78
N LYS A 28 -12.01 9.27 8.51
CA LYS A 28 -12.92 8.25 8.03
C LYS A 28 -12.14 7.02 7.61
N ILE A 29 -12.57 5.85 8.04
CA ILE A 29 -12.03 4.56 7.64
C ILE A 29 -13.07 3.88 6.75
N ILE A 30 -12.63 3.44 5.58
CA ILE A 30 -13.41 2.56 4.70
C ILE A 30 -12.86 1.14 4.92
N LYS A 31 -13.72 0.20 5.29
CA LYS A 31 -13.37 -1.21 5.46
C LYS A 31 -13.50 -2.00 4.14
N SER A 32 -12.86 -3.16 4.09
CA SER A 32 -12.87 -4.08 2.94
C SER A 32 -14.27 -4.62 2.61
N ASP A 33 -15.18 -4.64 3.58
CA ASP A 33 -16.60 -4.98 3.40
C ASP A 33 -17.43 -3.80 2.85
N GLY A 34 -16.84 -2.61 2.71
CA GLY A 34 -17.53 -1.39 2.26
C GLY A 34 -18.14 -0.55 3.38
N SER A 35 -18.17 -1.03 4.62
CA SER A 35 -18.67 -0.24 5.73
C SER A 35 -17.68 0.86 6.15
N GLU A 36 -18.21 1.94 6.71
CA GLU A 36 -17.44 3.14 7.07
C GLU A 36 -17.45 3.38 8.58
N VAL A 37 -16.30 3.82 9.12
CA VAL A 37 -16.11 4.12 10.55
C VAL A 37 -15.51 5.50 10.69
N LEU A 38 -16.01 6.30 11.63
CA LEU A 38 -15.47 7.62 11.95
C LEU A 38 -14.66 7.59 13.24
N LEU A 39 -13.38 7.93 13.15
CA LEU A 39 -12.50 8.09 14.29
C LEU A 39 -12.34 9.56 14.65
N ASN A 40 -12.52 9.87 15.95
CA ASN A 40 -12.29 11.20 16.51
C ASN A 40 -10.80 11.48 16.75
N LYS A 41 -9.99 11.30 15.68
CA LYS A 41 -8.55 11.56 15.63
C LYS A 41 -8.19 11.99 14.21
N ASN A 42 -7.22 12.90 14.11
CA ASN A 42 -6.63 13.24 12.82
C ASN A 42 -5.84 12.04 12.25
N ILE A 43 -5.64 12.05 10.94
CA ILE A 43 -5.03 10.92 10.24
C ILE A 43 -3.59 10.64 10.67
N LYS A 44 -2.82 11.68 11.04
CA LYS A 44 -1.46 11.53 11.59
C LYS A 44 -1.47 10.70 12.88
N GLY A 45 -2.42 10.95 13.77
CA GLY A 45 -2.61 10.21 15.02
C GLY A 45 -3.08 8.77 14.78
N VAL A 46 -3.91 8.55 13.77
CA VAL A 46 -4.35 7.22 13.32
C VAL A 46 -3.15 6.41 12.82
N ILE A 47 -2.33 6.95 11.90
CA ILE A 47 -1.14 6.28 11.38
C ILE A 47 -0.13 5.95 12.49
N LYS A 48 0.13 6.88 13.42
CA LYS A 48 1.00 6.61 14.58
C LYS A 48 0.47 5.48 15.46
N ARG A 49 -0.84 5.40 15.67
CA ARG A 49 -1.47 4.31 16.45
C ARG A 49 -1.38 2.98 15.71
N LEU A 50 -1.60 2.97 14.40
CA LEU A 50 -1.43 1.76 13.58
C LEU A 50 0.01 1.24 13.64
N ALA A 51 1.00 2.12 13.47
CA ALA A 51 2.40 1.74 13.58
C ALA A 51 2.71 1.06 14.92
N ARG A 52 2.20 1.60 16.04
CA ARG A 52 2.33 0.96 17.36
C ARG A 52 1.65 -0.41 17.43
N LEU A 53 0.45 -0.55 16.87
CA LEU A 53 -0.29 -1.82 16.88
C LEU A 53 0.41 -2.92 16.06
N TYR A 54 1.07 -2.54 14.96
CA TYR A 54 1.84 -3.46 14.13
C TYR A 54 3.32 -3.57 14.55
N LEU A 55 3.72 -2.95 15.67
CA LEU A 55 5.11 -2.93 16.17
C LEU A 55 6.13 -2.39 15.14
N VAL A 56 5.70 -1.40 14.38
CA VAL A 56 6.46 -0.77 13.30
C VAL A 56 7.00 0.59 13.73
N ASP A 57 8.28 0.84 13.49
CA ASP A 57 8.87 2.18 13.63
C ASP A 57 8.73 2.98 12.32
N LEU A 58 7.92 4.03 12.36
CA LEU A 58 7.69 4.91 11.20
C LEU A 58 8.97 5.64 10.77
N SER A 59 9.84 6.01 11.71
CA SER A 59 11.08 6.73 11.40
C SER A 59 12.02 5.86 10.59
N SER A 60 12.18 4.60 10.98
CA SER A 60 12.95 3.59 10.23
C SER A 60 12.37 3.35 8.84
N ILE A 61 11.04 3.22 8.71
CA ILE A 61 10.39 3.08 7.39
C ILE A 61 10.71 4.27 6.49
N VAL A 62 10.51 5.50 6.98
CA VAL A 62 10.76 6.71 6.18
C VAL A 62 12.24 6.80 5.79
N GLY A 63 13.15 6.47 6.71
CA GLY A 63 14.59 6.48 6.45
C GLY A 63 15.04 5.44 5.43
N GLU A 64 14.53 4.21 5.52
CA GLU A 64 14.90 3.10 4.65
C GLU A 64 14.26 3.25 3.26
N TYR A 65 12.93 3.28 3.20
CA TYR A 65 12.21 3.37 1.94
C TYR A 65 12.33 4.75 1.29
N GLY A 66 12.63 5.78 2.07
CA GLY A 66 13.00 7.08 1.52
C GLY A 66 14.29 7.06 0.72
N LYS A 67 15.32 6.32 1.18
CA LYS A 67 16.57 6.12 0.41
C LYS A 67 16.31 5.33 -0.86
N ILE A 68 15.55 4.23 -0.76
CA ILE A 68 15.19 3.38 -1.92
C ILE A 68 14.44 4.18 -2.99
N LEU A 69 13.54 5.06 -2.56
CA LEU A 69 12.69 5.87 -3.44
C LEU A 69 13.31 7.23 -3.81
N GLY A 70 14.49 7.58 -3.27
CA GLY A 70 15.15 8.86 -3.47
C GLY A 70 14.34 10.08 -2.98
N ARG A 71 13.58 9.96 -1.88
CA ARG A 71 12.70 11.04 -1.37
C ARG A 71 12.43 10.90 0.13
N THR A 72 12.00 11.99 0.76
CA THR A 72 11.77 12.04 2.22
C THR A 72 10.31 12.16 2.64
N ASN A 73 9.41 12.41 1.68
CA ASN A 73 7.99 12.62 1.92
C ASN A 73 7.10 11.66 1.11
N LEU A 74 5.89 11.41 1.63
CA LEU A 74 4.87 10.57 1.02
C LEU A 74 5.39 9.15 0.70
N ILE A 75 6.16 8.60 1.63
CA ILE A 75 6.65 7.23 1.55
C ILE A 75 5.48 6.28 1.82
N PRO A 76 5.21 5.28 0.95
CA PRO A 76 4.30 4.18 1.27
C PRO A 76 4.77 3.47 2.54
N ILE A 77 3.83 3.19 3.46
CA ILE A 77 4.15 2.65 4.79
C ILE A 77 3.75 1.17 4.81
N PRO A 78 4.70 0.23 4.69
CA PRO A 78 4.40 -1.19 4.86
C PRO A 78 4.21 -1.48 6.36
N LEU A 79 2.99 -1.82 6.75
CA LEU A 79 2.68 -2.26 8.12
C LEU A 79 2.78 -3.78 8.22
N THR A 80 2.34 -4.50 7.18
CA THR A 80 2.50 -5.94 7.01
C THR A 80 2.66 -6.27 5.53
N GLN A 81 2.94 -7.54 5.21
CA GLN A 81 2.99 -8.04 3.84
C GLN A 81 1.69 -7.85 3.02
N ASN A 82 0.55 -7.64 3.68
CA ASN A 82 -0.76 -7.48 3.03
C ASN A 82 -1.34 -6.07 3.22
N LEU A 83 -0.66 -5.22 3.99
CA LEU A 83 -1.10 -3.87 4.32
C LEU A 83 0.04 -2.88 4.12
N ILE A 84 0.05 -2.28 2.93
CA ILE A 84 0.93 -1.15 2.59
C ILE A 84 0.05 0.07 2.41
N LEU A 85 0.26 1.07 3.24
CA LEU A 85 -0.51 2.30 3.20
C LEU A 85 0.11 3.28 2.20
N VAL A 86 -0.61 3.53 1.12
CA VAL A 86 -0.20 4.42 0.02
C VAL A 86 -0.80 5.81 0.22
N PRO A 87 0.01 6.86 0.44
CA PRO A 87 -0.52 8.21 0.60
C PRO A 87 -0.92 8.80 -0.75
N LEU A 88 -2.16 9.27 -0.86
CA LEU A 88 -2.73 9.96 -2.02
C LEU A 88 -3.46 11.23 -1.58
N LYS A 89 -3.39 12.31 -2.38
CA LYS A 89 -3.97 13.61 -2.01
C LYS A 89 -5.49 13.60 -2.23
N THR A 90 -6.26 13.62 -1.15
CA THR A 90 -7.73 13.43 -1.17
C THR A 90 -8.51 14.71 -0.87
N ILE A 91 -7.89 15.68 -0.18
CA ILE A 91 -8.55 16.95 0.18
C ILE A 91 -7.61 18.15 -0.06
N ALA A 92 -8.20 19.31 -0.32
CA ALA A 92 -7.51 20.58 -0.19
C ALA A 92 -7.55 20.95 1.30
N PRO A 93 -6.40 21.12 1.98
CA PRO A 93 -6.39 21.42 3.40
C PRO A 93 -6.95 22.84 3.62
N LEU A 94 -7.83 23.00 4.62
CA LEU A 94 -8.40 24.31 4.96
C LEU A 94 -7.43 25.15 5.79
N LEU A 95 -6.59 24.50 6.61
CA LEU A 95 -5.61 25.17 7.48
C LEU A 95 -4.18 24.66 7.22
N PRO A 96 -3.16 25.51 7.40
CA PRO A 96 -1.76 25.09 7.38
C PRO A 96 -1.49 23.96 8.39
N GLY A 97 -0.82 22.90 7.95
CA GLY A 97 -0.44 21.76 8.81
C GLY A 97 -1.43 20.60 8.83
N ASP A 98 -2.65 20.78 8.29
CA ASP A 98 -3.60 19.69 8.09
C ASP A 98 -3.13 18.71 7.00
N SER A 99 -3.39 17.42 7.23
CA SER A 99 -3.03 16.39 6.25
C SER A 99 -4.01 16.41 5.09
N ALA A 100 -3.53 16.85 3.92
CA ALA A 100 -4.23 16.76 2.65
C ALA A 100 -4.34 15.33 2.08
N TYR A 101 -3.64 14.39 2.70
CA TYR A 101 -3.44 13.03 2.19
C TYR A 101 -4.27 12.02 2.96
N GLY A 102 -4.99 11.18 2.21
CA GLY A 102 -5.52 9.91 2.66
C GLY A 102 -4.53 8.78 2.39
N TYR A 103 -4.70 7.66 3.08
CA TYR A 103 -3.87 6.48 2.96
C TYR A 103 -4.72 5.30 2.50
N PHE A 104 -4.29 4.63 1.45
CA PHE A 104 -5.03 3.53 0.83
C PHE A 104 -4.26 2.24 1.03
N SER A 105 -4.93 1.16 1.42
CA SER A 105 -4.30 -0.16 1.39
C SER A 105 -4.00 -0.53 -0.06
N PHE A 106 -2.73 -0.77 -0.37
CA PHE A 106 -2.27 -1.07 -1.73
C PHE A 106 -3.04 -2.24 -2.36
N THR A 107 -3.31 -3.28 -1.57
CA THR A 107 -4.02 -4.49 -1.99
C THR A 107 -5.53 -4.25 -2.19
N ALA A 108 -6.09 -3.24 -1.52
CA ALA A 108 -7.51 -2.90 -1.60
C ALA A 108 -7.88 -2.04 -2.82
N ILE A 109 -6.90 -1.49 -3.53
CA ILE A 109 -7.16 -0.70 -4.74
C ILE A 109 -7.41 -1.64 -5.92
N LYS A 110 -8.51 -1.42 -6.63
CA LYS A 110 -8.90 -2.19 -7.82
C LYS A 110 -8.47 -1.49 -9.11
N GLU A 111 -8.71 -0.18 -9.21
CA GLU A 111 -8.51 0.57 -10.45
C GLU A 111 -8.35 2.06 -10.16
N ILE A 112 -7.58 2.78 -11.00
CA ILE A 112 -7.54 4.26 -11.02
C ILE A 112 -8.13 4.76 -12.33
N LYS A 113 -9.04 5.73 -12.27
CA LYS A 113 -9.59 6.42 -13.44
C LYS A 113 -9.29 7.91 -13.41
N GLY A 114 -8.99 8.50 -14.56
CA GLY A 114 -8.97 9.95 -14.73
C GLY A 114 -10.38 10.55 -14.59
N CYS A 115 -10.47 11.80 -14.14
CA CYS A 115 -11.72 12.53 -14.02
C CYS A 115 -11.55 13.95 -14.53
N GLN A 116 -12.63 14.52 -15.09
CA GLN A 116 -12.69 15.92 -15.52
C GLN A 116 -13.49 16.77 -14.52
N ASP A 117 -13.45 16.41 -13.23
CA ASP A 117 -14.12 17.19 -12.18
C ASP A 117 -13.25 18.40 -11.82
N LYS A 118 -13.87 19.53 -11.43
CA LYS A 118 -13.15 20.76 -11.07
C LYS A 118 -12.16 20.56 -9.90
N GLU A 119 -12.52 19.72 -8.93
CA GLU A 119 -11.74 19.49 -7.72
C GLU A 119 -10.90 18.21 -7.77
N ASN A 120 -11.40 17.17 -8.44
CA ASN A 120 -10.78 15.84 -8.48
C ASN A 120 -10.31 15.51 -9.90
N LYS A 121 -8.99 15.34 -10.07
CA LYS A 121 -8.39 15.00 -11.37
C LYS A 121 -8.35 13.48 -11.62
N SER A 122 -8.58 12.67 -10.58
CA SER A 122 -8.72 11.22 -10.70
C SER A 122 -9.60 10.63 -9.60
N LYS A 123 -9.93 9.33 -9.73
CA LYS A 123 -10.66 8.54 -8.74
C LYS A 123 -9.98 7.21 -8.53
N VAL A 124 -9.90 6.80 -7.26
CA VAL A 124 -9.49 5.47 -6.82
C VAL A 124 -10.75 4.62 -6.65
N ILE A 125 -10.81 3.47 -7.31
CA ILE A 125 -11.86 2.48 -7.13
C ILE A 125 -11.32 1.35 -6.26
N LEU A 126 -11.94 1.14 -5.11
CA LEU A 126 -11.58 0.08 -4.17
C LEU A 126 -12.23 -1.26 -4.59
N ARG A 127 -11.68 -2.38 -4.12
CA ARG A 127 -12.19 -3.73 -4.41
C ARG A 127 -13.62 -3.95 -3.93
N ASN A 128 -14.03 -3.26 -2.86
CA ASN A 128 -15.41 -3.23 -2.37
C ASN A 128 -16.37 -2.37 -3.22
N GLY A 129 -15.88 -1.76 -4.31
CA GLY A 129 -16.67 -0.94 -5.23
C GLY A 129 -16.73 0.55 -4.88
N ILE A 130 -16.28 0.96 -3.69
CA ILE A 130 -16.30 2.37 -3.27
C ILE A 130 -15.31 3.18 -4.11
N LYS A 131 -15.76 4.37 -4.55
CA LYS A 131 -14.98 5.30 -5.36
C LYS A 131 -14.57 6.49 -4.49
N VAL A 132 -13.28 6.82 -4.48
CA VAL A 132 -12.74 7.95 -3.72
C VAL A 132 -12.12 8.96 -4.69
N GLY A 133 -12.55 10.23 -4.60
CA GLY A 133 -11.99 11.34 -5.37
C GLY A 133 -10.56 11.67 -4.94
N ILE A 134 -9.70 11.91 -5.93
CA ILE A 134 -8.30 12.27 -5.75
C ILE A 134 -8.03 13.58 -6.50
N ILE A 135 -7.40 14.53 -5.80
CA ILE A 135 -7.06 15.85 -6.35
C ILE A 135 -5.94 15.76 -7.39
N SER A 136 -5.03 14.80 -7.21
CA SER A 136 -3.92 14.56 -8.11
C SER A 136 -4.36 13.88 -9.41
N THR A 137 -3.58 14.09 -10.49
CA THR A 137 -3.81 13.45 -11.78
C THR A 137 -3.65 11.93 -11.68
N GLN A 138 -4.29 11.19 -12.59
CA GLN A 138 -4.13 9.74 -12.69
C GLN A 138 -2.65 9.34 -12.80
N GLU A 139 -1.87 10.06 -13.59
CA GLU A 139 -0.43 9.83 -13.72
C GLU A 139 0.32 9.94 -12.39
N THR A 140 0.03 10.98 -11.59
CA THR A 140 0.63 11.16 -10.26
C THR A 140 0.28 10.01 -9.34
N VAL A 141 -0.99 9.57 -9.37
CA VAL A 141 -1.46 8.42 -8.58
C VAL A 141 -0.74 7.14 -9.01
N LEU A 142 -0.65 6.88 -10.32
CA LEU A 142 0.05 5.71 -10.85
C LEU A 142 1.53 5.70 -10.49
N LYS A 143 2.22 6.85 -10.56
CA LYS A 143 3.62 6.98 -10.09
C LYS A 143 3.73 6.61 -8.61
N GLN A 144 2.78 7.05 -7.80
CA GLN A 144 2.77 6.75 -6.38
C GLN A 144 2.49 5.27 -6.08
N LEU A 145 1.67 4.60 -6.89
CA LEU A 145 1.43 3.17 -6.80
C LEU A 145 2.64 2.34 -7.24
N LYS A 146 3.37 2.78 -8.27
CA LYS A 146 4.67 2.18 -8.62
C LYS A 146 5.65 2.24 -7.46
N ASN A 147 5.68 3.34 -6.72
CA ASN A 147 6.51 3.43 -5.52
C ASN A 147 6.06 2.47 -4.42
N ALA A 148 4.75 2.26 -4.25
CA ALA A 148 4.23 1.28 -3.32
C ALA A 148 4.61 -0.16 -3.73
N GLU A 149 4.62 -0.45 -5.02
CA GLU A 149 5.08 -1.74 -5.57
C GLU A 149 6.57 -1.98 -5.29
N ILE A 150 7.41 -0.97 -5.44
CA ILE A 150 8.85 -1.07 -5.09
C ILE A 150 9.01 -1.36 -3.59
N VAL A 151 8.27 -0.64 -2.75
CA VAL A 151 8.27 -0.85 -1.29
C VAL A 151 7.78 -2.25 -0.94
N ASP A 152 6.71 -2.74 -1.56
CA ASP A 152 6.18 -4.10 -1.35
C ASP A 152 7.23 -5.17 -1.67
N LYS A 153 7.86 -5.09 -2.85
CA LYS A 153 8.89 -6.02 -3.28
C LYS A 153 10.06 -6.06 -2.30
N HIS A 154 10.57 -4.89 -1.92
CA HIS A 154 11.69 -4.80 -1.00
C HIS A 154 11.32 -5.29 0.42
N TYR A 155 10.13 -4.94 0.91
CA TYR A 155 9.62 -5.43 2.18
C TYR A 155 9.53 -6.96 2.20
N ARG A 156 8.95 -7.57 1.16
CA ARG A 156 8.85 -9.03 1.02
C ARG A 156 10.21 -9.71 1.05
N ILE A 157 11.16 -9.24 0.25
CA ILE A 157 12.53 -9.78 0.19
C ILE A 157 13.18 -9.71 1.58
N LYS A 158 13.11 -8.55 2.23
CA LYS A 158 13.69 -8.33 3.57
C LYS A 158 13.10 -9.26 4.63
N HIS A 159 11.82 -9.57 4.52
CA HIS A 159 11.10 -10.44 5.45
C HIS A 159 11.13 -11.93 5.05
N GLY A 160 12.02 -12.33 4.13
CA GLY A 160 12.19 -13.73 3.76
C GLY A 160 11.09 -14.30 2.87
N MET A 161 10.29 -13.44 2.24
CA MET A 161 9.17 -13.83 1.37
C MET A 161 9.63 -13.90 -0.08
N TRP A 162 10.46 -14.91 -0.38
CA TRP A 162 11.08 -15.10 -1.70
C TRP A 162 10.13 -15.73 -2.74
N PHE A 163 9.05 -16.37 -2.28
CA PHE A 163 8.08 -17.09 -3.11
C PHE A 163 6.66 -16.85 -2.61
N VAL A 164 6.04 -15.73 -2.97
CA VAL A 164 4.58 -15.59 -2.87
C VAL A 164 4.07 -15.09 -4.19
N ASP A 165 3.15 -15.86 -4.74
CA ASP A 165 2.53 -15.73 -6.06
C ASP A 165 2.10 -14.29 -6.37
N GLN A 166 2.35 -13.89 -7.60
CA GLN A 166 2.16 -12.53 -8.08
C GLN A 166 0.68 -12.25 -8.31
N THR A 167 0.06 -11.38 -7.51
CA THR A 167 -1.02 -10.54 -8.04
C THR A 167 -0.75 -9.06 -7.74
N PRO A 168 0.02 -8.37 -8.61
CA PRO A 168 0.13 -6.93 -8.60
C PRO A 168 -1.18 -6.28 -9.05
N PHE A 169 -1.29 -5.01 -8.67
CA PHE A 169 -2.33 -4.00 -8.92
C PHE A 169 -2.86 -3.85 -10.37
N MET A 170 -2.27 -4.53 -11.36
CA MET A 170 -2.67 -4.47 -12.77
C MET A 170 -3.06 -5.89 -13.23
N ASN A 171 -4.34 -6.23 -13.18
CA ASN A 171 -4.81 -7.51 -13.72
C ASN A 171 -4.52 -7.58 -15.24
N LYS A 172 -3.72 -8.54 -15.67
CA LYS A 172 -4.25 -9.52 -16.64
C LYS A 172 -4.88 -10.65 -15.83
N PRO A 173 -6.01 -11.24 -16.25
CA PRO A 173 -6.42 -12.52 -15.69
C PRO A 173 -5.24 -13.48 -15.86
N ASN A 174 -4.79 -14.08 -14.76
CA ASN A 174 -3.94 -15.26 -14.85
C ASN A 174 -4.73 -16.26 -15.69
N LYS A 175 -4.29 -16.49 -16.93
CA LYS A 175 -4.52 -17.78 -17.55
C LYS A 175 -3.81 -18.76 -16.64
N LEU A 176 -4.58 -19.45 -15.82
CA LEU A 176 -4.16 -20.71 -15.22
C LEU A 176 -3.81 -21.63 -16.40
N GLY A 177 -2.53 -21.66 -16.81
CA GLY A 177 -2.07 -22.48 -17.94
C GLY A 177 -1.12 -21.86 -18.96
N GLU A 178 -0.41 -20.75 -18.71
CA GLU A 178 0.81 -20.48 -19.50
C GLU A 178 1.98 -21.24 -18.86
N GLU A 179 2.29 -22.38 -19.48
CA GLU A 179 3.30 -23.35 -19.08
C GLU A 179 4.65 -22.67 -18.78
N VAL A 180 5.23 -22.97 -17.61
CA VAL A 180 6.67 -22.76 -17.41
C VAL A 180 7.38 -23.50 -18.53
N THR A 181 7.96 -22.76 -19.47
CA THR A 181 8.60 -23.37 -20.64
C THR A 181 9.70 -24.32 -20.15
N ARG A 182 9.85 -25.49 -20.80
CA ARG A 182 10.90 -26.48 -20.44
C ARG A 182 12.30 -25.85 -20.30
N LYS A 183 12.56 -24.77 -21.05
CA LYS A 183 13.79 -23.98 -21.00
C LYS A 183 14.00 -23.25 -19.66
N ASP A 184 12.93 -22.76 -19.05
CA ASP A 184 12.98 -22.07 -17.76
C ASP A 184 13.25 -23.08 -16.63
N LEU A 185 12.60 -24.24 -16.67
CA LEU A 185 12.88 -25.37 -15.76
C LEU A 185 14.32 -25.87 -15.89
N ALA A 186 14.80 -26.05 -17.12
CA ALA A 186 16.18 -26.48 -17.37
C ALA A 186 17.20 -25.47 -16.82
N SER A 187 16.93 -24.16 -16.97
CA SER A 187 17.81 -23.11 -16.47
C SER A 187 17.88 -23.06 -14.94
N ILE A 188 16.78 -23.41 -14.26
CA ILE A 188 16.72 -23.53 -12.80
C ILE A 188 17.49 -24.77 -12.34
N HIS A 189 17.27 -25.92 -13.00
CA HIS A 189 17.97 -27.17 -12.69
C HIS A 189 19.49 -27.01 -12.79
N LEU A 190 19.97 -26.38 -13.87
CA LEU A 190 21.39 -26.12 -14.09
C LEU A 190 22.01 -25.26 -12.98
N LYS A 191 21.29 -24.24 -12.51
CA LYS A 191 21.77 -23.38 -11.41
C LYS A 191 21.80 -24.13 -10.07
N LEU A 192 20.84 -25.01 -9.81
CA LEU A 192 20.82 -25.84 -8.61
C LEU A 192 21.98 -26.83 -8.62
N ASP A 193 22.25 -27.49 -9.74
CA ASP A 193 23.37 -28.42 -9.87
C ASP A 193 24.72 -27.73 -9.65
N GLN A 194 24.89 -26.51 -10.16
CA GLN A 194 26.09 -25.70 -9.92
C GLN A 194 26.28 -25.36 -8.44
N ILE A 195 25.19 -25.00 -7.74
CA ILE A 195 25.23 -24.69 -6.31
C ILE A 195 25.53 -25.95 -5.49
N LEU A 196 24.89 -27.07 -5.79
CA LEU A 196 25.11 -28.34 -5.09
C LEU A 196 26.55 -28.83 -5.29
N THR A 197 27.08 -28.72 -6.51
CA THR A 197 28.48 -29.03 -6.83
C THR A 197 29.43 -28.12 -6.06
N TYR A 198 29.15 -26.83 -5.97
CA TYR A 198 29.97 -25.90 -5.20
C TYR A 198 29.98 -26.24 -3.70
N LEU A 199 28.84 -26.62 -3.15
CA LEU A 199 28.70 -26.97 -1.73
C LEU A 199 29.35 -28.32 -1.40
N SER A 200 29.32 -29.29 -2.31
CA SER A 200 29.98 -30.59 -2.13
C SER A 200 31.50 -30.46 -2.11
N HIS A 201 32.09 -29.53 -2.88
CA HIS A 201 33.54 -29.29 -2.89
C HIS A 201 34.05 -28.49 -1.68
N ARG A 202 33.17 -27.82 -0.93
CA ARG A 202 33.52 -27.11 0.32
C ARG A 202 33.33 -27.96 1.58
N SER A 203 32.77 -29.16 1.46
CA SER A 203 32.48 -30.05 2.59
C SER A 203 33.54 -31.15 2.78
N ASN A 204 34.67 -31.08 2.08
CA ASN A 204 35.87 -31.90 2.27
C ASN A 204 37.04 -31.05 2.78
#